data_AF-A0A5B7ZYL1-F1
#
_entry.id   AF-A0A5B7ZYL1-F1
#
_cell.length_a   1.000
_cell.length_b   1.000
_cell.length_c   1.000
_cell.angle_alpha   90.00
_cell.angle_beta   90.00
_cell.angle_gamma   90.00
#
_symmetry.space_group_name_H-M   'P 1'
#
loop_
_entity.id
_entity.type
_entity.pdbx_description
1 polymer ?
#
loop_
_entity_poly.entity_id
_entity_poly.type
_entity_poly.pdbx_seq_one_letter_code
_entity_poly.pdbx_strand_id
1 'polypeptide(L)'
;MKTLPTLVFSLGLFLQQPSSLSAAPVRAAFAWQTSAAETAYTQLGNDAAAVVQRALGQTNDAAAIAILIGEGAKLQQRAQQLKPSYTQWISTLKPSQAEGVRRRVLSAGFTRYFGTLDTDPQLNNRIKQNPDLNKAIQNVMNTLGMAM
;
A
#
# COMPACT_ATOMS: atom_id res chain seq x y z
N MET A 1 -38.61 -51.04 -28.55
CA MET A 1 -38.27 -52.40 -28.05
C MET A 1 -36.77 -52.60 -28.21
N LYS A 2 -36.10 -53.10 -27.16
CA LYS A 2 -34.90 -53.98 -27.10
C LYS A 2 -33.90 -53.92 -28.28
N THR A 3 -32.58 -53.81 -28.17
CA THR A 3 -31.56 -54.04 -27.13
C THR A 3 -30.22 -53.76 -27.83
N LEU A 4 -29.20 -53.21 -27.16
CA LEU A 4 -27.81 -53.21 -27.65
C LEU A 4 -26.93 -53.97 -26.65
N PRO A 5 -26.15 -54.99 -27.08
CA PRO A 5 -25.29 -55.76 -26.21
C PRO A 5 -23.84 -55.24 -26.17
N THR A 6 -23.31 -55.20 -24.95
CA THR A 6 -22.02 -55.77 -24.50
C THR A 6 -20.73 -55.53 -25.32
N LEU A 7 -19.91 -54.63 -24.77
CA LEU A 7 -18.45 -54.68 -24.54
C LEU A 7 -17.62 -55.79 -25.20
N VAL A 8 -16.53 -55.39 -25.87
CA VAL A 8 -15.27 -56.15 -25.90
C VAL A 8 -14.11 -55.22 -25.57
N PHE A 9 -13.46 -55.54 -24.45
CA PHE A 9 -12.18 -55.02 -23.98
C PHE A 9 -11.06 -55.65 -24.82
N SER A 10 -10.08 -54.87 -25.28
CA SER A 10 -8.81 -55.41 -25.78
C SER A 10 -7.67 -54.52 -25.30
N LEU A 11 -7.02 -55.00 -24.23
CA LEU A 11 -5.70 -54.56 -23.79
C LEU A 11 -4.66 -55.07 -24.79
N GLY A 12 -3.83 -54.16 -25.33
CA GLY A 12 -2.66 -54.49 -26.14
C GLY A 12 -1.59 -53.40 -25.94
N LEU A 13 -0.42 -53.84 -25.50
CA LEU A 13 0.62 -53.10 -24.79
C LEU A 13 1.75 -52.58 -25.73
N PHE A 14 2.32 -51.43 -25.35
CA PHE A 14 3.66 -50.87 -25.70
C PHE A 14 4.01 -50.45 -27.15
N LEU A 15 4.33 -49.15 -27.31
CA LEU A 15 5.69 -48.65 -27.65
C LEU A 15 5.76 -47.09 -27.64
N GLN A 16 6.52 -46.57 -26.67
CA GLN A 16 7.46 -45.43 -26.74
C GLN A 16 7.11 -44.16 -27.55
N GLN A 17 6.93 -43.02 -26.87
CA GLN A 17 8.00 -42.04 -26.58
C GLN A 17 7.45 -40.89 -25.71
N PRO A 18 8.18 -40.45 -24.67
CA PRO A 18 7.78 -39.31 -23.85
C PRO A 18 7.95 -38.03 -24.67
N SER A 19 6.85 -37.38 -25.04
CA SER A 19 6.91 -36.00 -25.48
C SER A 19 7.52 -35.17 -24.35
N SER A 20 8.71 -34.64 -24.62
CA SER A 20 9.41 -33.65 -23.81
C SER A 20 8.55 -32.40 -23.65
N LEU A 21 7.59 -32.43 -22.74
CA LEU A 21 7.11 -31.22 -22.09
C LEU A 21 7.99 -31.06 -20.85
N SER A 22 9.22 -30.59 -21.10
CA SER A 22 9.87 -29.72 -20.12
C SER A 22 8.94 -28.51 -20.02
N ALA A 23 7.94 -28.63 -19.15
CA ALA A 23 7.19 -27.50 -18.67
C ALA A 23 8.27 -26.60 -18.08
N ALA A 24 8.63 -25.57 -18.86
CA ALA A 24 9.42 -24.45 -18.39
C ALA A 24 8.92 -24.17 -16.98
N PRO A 25 9.80 -24.10 -15.96
CA PRO A 25 9.36 -23.82 -14.61
C PRO A 25 8.45 -22.63 -14.76
N VAL A 26 7.17 -22.84 -14.47
CA VAL A 26 6.16 -21.80 -14.36
C VAL A 26 6.93 -20.72 -13.64
N ARG A 27 7.18 -19.60 -14.34
CA ARG A 27 7.81 -18.45 -13.72
C ARG A 27 6.98 -18.28 -12.47
N ALA A 28 7.55 -18.70 -11.34
CA ALA A 28 6.95 -18.47 -10.06
C ALA A 28 7.01 -16.96 -10.03
N ALA A 29 5.90 -16.35 -10.43
CA ALA A 29 5.65 -14.97 -10.21
C ALA A 29 5.76 -14.89 -8.70
N PHE A 30 6.94 -14.53 -8.22
CA PHE A 30 7.15 -13.97 -6.90
C PHE A 30 6.38 -12.64 -6.96
N ALA A 31 5.04 -12.74 -6.98
CA ALA A 31 4.19 -11.74 -6.40
C ALA A 31 4.61 -11.77 -4.94
N TRP A 32 5.59 -10.92 -4.61
CA TRP A 32 5.98 -10.64 -3.25
C TRP A 32 4.69 -10.29 -2.53
N GLN A 33 4.13 -11.24 -1.79
CA GLN A 33 2.85 -11.08 -1.11
C GLN A 33 2.99 -9.86 -0.20
N THR A 34 2.26 -8.80 -0.52
CA THR A 34 2.08 -7.65 0.37
C THR A 34 1.49 -8.18 1.66
N SER A 35 2.17 -7.95 2.78
CA SER A 35 1.66 -8.39 4.08
C SER A 35 0.46 -7.54 4.49
N ALA A 36 -0.38 -8.06 5.39
CA ALA A 36 -1.44 -7.26 6.00
C ALA A 36 -0.90 -6.00 6.69
N ALA A 37 0.29 -6.07 7.27
CA ALA A 37 0.96 -4.93 7.90
C ALA A 37 1.39 -3.86 6.87
N GLU A 38 1.90 -4.28 5.70
CA GLU A 38 2.21 -3.37 4.60
C GLU A 38 0.96 -2.67 4.09
N THR A 39 -0.10 -3.45 3.80
CA THR A 39 -1.37 -2.93 3.31
C THR A 39 -1.98 -1.94 4.29
N ALA A 40 -1.99 -2.25 5.59
CA ALA A 40 -2.52 -1.35 6.61
C ALA A 40 -1.70 -0.06 6.73
N TYR A 41 -0.37 -0.12 6.59
CA TYR A 41 0.48 1.08 6.59
C TYR A 41 0.27 1.94 5.35
N THR A 42 0.20 1.32 4.17
CA THR A 42 -0.11 2.04 2.93
C THR A 42 -1.50 2.68 2.98
N GLN A 43 -2.50 1.99 3.54
CA GLN A 43 -3.84 2.55 3.71
C GLN A 43 -3.84 3.75 4.66
N LEU A 44 -3.11 3.67 5.78
CA LEU A 44 -2.95 4.81 6.69
C LEU A 44 -2.33 6.02 5.98
N GLY A 45 -1.32 5.81 5.14
CA GLY A 45 -0.72 6.85 4.31
C GLY A 45 -1.72 7.47 3.32
N ASN A 46 -2.49 6.65 2.61
CA ASN A 46 -3.52 7.11 1.67
C ASN A 46 -4.63 7.90 2.38
N ASP A 47 -5.08 7.44 3.55
CA ASP A 47 -6.09 8.12 4.36
C ASP A 47 -5.59 9.50 4.81
N ALA A 48 -4.32 9.58 5.23
CA ALA A 48 -3.69 10.84 5.60
C ALA A 48 -3.56 11.80 4.42
N ALA A 49 -3.16 11.32 3.24
CA ALA A 49 -3.14 12.12 2.02
C ALA A 49 -4.54 12.67 1.68
N ALA A 50 -5.58 11.84 1.80
CA ALA A 50 -6.95 12.26 1.57
C ALA A 50 -7.43 13.33 2.57
N VAL A 51 -7.03 13.24 3.84
CA VAL A 51 -7.31 14.27 4.86
C VAL A 51 -6.66 15.60 4.49
N VAL A 52 -5.36 15.57 4.18
CA VAL A 52 -4.62 16.79 3.81
C VAL A 52 -5.17 17.39 2.52
N GLN A 53 -5.47 16.58 1.51
CA GLN A 53 -6.07 17.06 0.26
C GLN A 53 -7.41 17.76 0.51
N ARG A 54 -8.28 17.21 1.36
CA ARG A 54 -9.58 17.79 1.68
C ARG A 54 -9.47 19.08 2.47
N ALA A 55 -8.49 19.15 3.39
CA ALA A 55 -8.19 20.35 4.16
C ALA A 55 -7.64 21.46 3.26
N LEU A 56 -6.68 21.15 2.38
CA LEU A 56 -6.09 22.12 1.46
C LEU A 56 -7.07 22.59 0.38
N GLY A 57 -8.07 21.77 0.05
CA GLY A 57 -9.19 22.17 -0.81
C GLY A 57 -10.11 23.22 -0.18
N GLN A 58 -10.00 23.50 1.13
CA GLN A 58 -10.75 24.59 1.76
C GLN A 58 -10.13 25.94 1.42
N THR A 59 -10.94 26.94 1.09
CA THR A 59 -10.48 28.33 0.92
C THR A 59 -10.17 29.00 2.26
N ASN A 60 -10.83 28.58 3.34
CA ASN A 60 -10.65 29.11 4.68
C ASN A 60 -9.68 28.23 5.49
N ASP A 61 -8.61 28.83 6.00
CA ASP A 61 -7.61 28.13 6.81
C ASP A 61 -8.15 27.60 8.14
N ALA A 62 -9.09 28.31 8.79
CA ALA A 62 -9.68 27.82 10.03
C ALA A 62 -10.46 26.51 9.79
N ALA A 63 -11.14 26.40 8.64
CA ALA A 63 -11.81 25.16 8.24
C ALA A 63 -10.79 24.06 7.89
N ALA A 64 -9.71 24.39 7.19
CA ALA A 64 -8.62 23.45 6.89
C ALA A 64 -7.99 22.90 8.17
N ILE A 65 -7.67 23.78 9.12
CA ILE A 65 -7.09 23.43 10.43
C ILE A 65 -8.05 22.53 11.22
N ALA A 66 -9.34 22.86 11.26
CA ALA A 66 -10.33 22.04 11.96
C ALA A 66 -10.40 20.61 11.42
N ILE A 67 -10.34 20.43 10.09
CA ILE A 67 -10.27 19.11 9.44
C ILE A 67 -8.99 18.38 9.86
N LEU A 68 -7.84 19.04 9.74
CA LEU A 68 -6.53 18.44 10.05
C LEU A 68 -6.42 18.02 11.52
N ILE A 69 -6.94 18.82 12.46
CA ILE A 69 -6.93 18.48 13.89
C ILE A 69 -7.89 17.32 14.17
N GLY A 70 -9.14 17.42 13.70
CA GLY A 70 -10.19 16.44 14.01
C GLY A 70 -9.90 15.05 13.42
N GLU A 71 -9.42 15.01 12.17
CA GLU A 71 -9.09 13.75 11.50
C GLU A 71 -7.66 13.30 11.76
N GLY A 72 -6.73 14.23 11.98
CA GLY A 72 -5.36 13.94 12.39
C GLY A 72 -5.30 13.15 13.70
N ALA A 73 -6.14 13.47 14.68
CA ALA A 73 -6.21 12.70 15.93
C ALA A 73 -6.60 11.23 15.69
N LYS A 74 -7.54 10.98 14.77
CA LYS A 74 -7.96 9.61 14.40
C LYS A 74 -6.85 8.85 13.67
N LEU A 75 -6.14 9.54 12.77
CA LEU A 75 -4.97 8.98 12.09
C LEU A 75 -3.87 8.63 13.10
N GLN A 76 -3.62 9.51 14.07
CA GLN A 76 -2.61 9.29 15.10
C GLN A 76 -2.94 8.07 15.96
N GLN A 77 -4.20 7.92 16.38
CA GLN A 77 -4.63 6.75 17.11
C GLN A 77 -4.44 5.46 16.30
N ARG A 78 -4.82 5.46 15.01
CA ARG A 78 -4.61 4.31 14.12
C ARG A 78 -3.13 3.99 13.91
N ALA A 79 -2.29 5.01 13.78
CA ALA A 79 -0.85 4.84 13.66
C ALA A 79 -0.24 4.20 14.91
N GLN A 80 -0.66 4.62 16.11
CA GLN A 80 -0.20 4.04 17.37
C GLN A 80 -0.60 2.56 17.50
N GLN A 81 -1.79 2.19 17.04
CA GLN A 81 -2.25 0.80 17.02
C GLN A 81 -1.48 -0.05 15.99
N LEU A 82 -1.16 0.52 14.84
CA LEU A 82 -0.49 -0.19 13.75
C LEU A 82 1.01 -0.38 13.99
N LYS A 83 1.68 0.64 14.55
CA LYS A 83 3.15 0.72 14.63
C LYS A 83 3.81 -0.52 15.22
N PRO A 84 3.36 -1.12 16.34
CA PRO A 84 3.99 -2.33 16.89
C PRO A 84 3.99 -3.50 15.90
N SER A 85 2.83 -3.77 15.27
CA SER A 85 2.69 -4.86 14.31
C SER A 85 3.51 -4.63 13.04
N TYR A 86 3.57 -3.39 12.56
CA TYR A 86 4.37 -3.02 11.40
C TYR A 86 5.87 -3.14 11.70
N THR A 87 6.33 -2.64 12.84
CA THR A 87 7.74 -2.75 13.26
C THR A 87 8.16 -4.20 13.47
N GLN A 88 7.32 -5.01 14.12
CA GLN A 88 7.57 -6.44 14.28
C GLN A 88 7.64 -7.15 12.93
N TRP A 89 6.75 -6.84 12.00
CA TRP A 89 6.79 -7.45 10.68
C TRP A 89 8.06 -7.06 9.91
N ILE A 90 8.42 -5.77 9.87
CA ILE A 90 9.62 -5.28 9.19
C ILE A 90 10.90 -5.95 9.74
N SER A 91 10.99 -6.20 11.05
CA SER A 91 12.17 -6.84 11.64
C SER A 91 12.35 -8.31 11.27
N THR A 92 11.30 -8.97 10.76
CA THR A 92 11.38 -10.36 10.24
C THR A 92 11.89 -10.43 8.80
N LEU A 93 11.96 -9.31 8.10
CA LEU A 93 12.32 -9.28 6.69
C LEU A 93 13.84 -9.39 6.50
N LYS A 94 14.24 -10.14 5.46
CA LYS A 94 15.61 -10.06 4.94
C LYS A 94 15.87 -8.67 4.35
N PRO A 95 17.13 -8.21 4.29
CA PRO A 95 17.45 -6.89 3.73
C PRO A 95 16.89 -6.64 2.32
N SER A 96 16.91 -7.64 1.44
CA SER A 96 16.35 -7.53 0.08
C SER A 96 14.82 -7.41 0.07
N GLN A 97 14.14 -8.03 1.03
CA GLN A 97 12.69 -7.91 1.21
C GLN A 97 12.32 -6.54 1.76
N ALA A 98 13.05 -6.05 2.76
CA ALA A 98 12.87 -4.72 3.32
C ALA A 98 13.04 -3.63 2.25
N GLU A 99 14.04 -3.74 1.37
CA GLU A 99 14.19 -2.80 0.24
C GLU A 99 13.04 -2.91 -0.76
N GLY A 100 12.52 -4.13 -1.00
CA GLY A 100 11.32 -4.35 -1.80
C GLY A 100 10.10 -3.62 -1.25
N VAL A 101 9.86 -3.73 0.07
CA VAL A 101 8.79 -3.00 0.78
C VAL A 101 9.03 -1.49 0.67
N ARG A 102 10.25 -1.03 0.92
CA ARG A 102 10.60 0.40 0.83
C ARG A 102 10.25 0.97 -0.55
N ARG A 103 10.61 0.28 -1.64
CA ARG A 103 10.27 0.71 -3.01
C ARG A 103 8.76 0.74 -3.26
N ARG A 104 8.00 -0.23 -2.73
CA ARG A 104 6.54 -0.24 -2.85
C ARG A 104 5.89 0.90 -2.08
N VAL A 105 6.33 1.15 -0.86
CA VAL A 105 5.87 2.30 -0.05
C VAL A 105 6.21 3.61 -0.77
N LEU A 106 7.44 3.79 -1.26
CA LEU A 106 7.85 5.01 -1.97
C LEU A 106 7.11 5.22 -3.31
N SER A 107 6.62 4.16 -3.94
CA SER A 107 5.81 4.24 -5.16
C SER A 107 4.31 4.37 -4.88
N ALA A 108 3.89 4.32 -3.62
CA ALA A 108 2.50 4.51 -3.23
C ALA A 108 2.02 5.94 -3.53
N GLY A 109 0.72 6.07 -3.79
CA GLY A 109 0.09 7.34 -4.16
C GLY A 109 0.32 8.44 -3.12
N PHE A 110 0.24 8.10 -1.83
CA PHE A 110 0.45 9.08 -0.76
C PHE A 110 1.86 9.67 -0.74
N THR A 111 2.91 8.87 -0.99
CA THR A 111 4.29 9.39 -1.01
C THR A 111 4.48 10.37 -2.16
N ARG A 112 3.92 10.07 -3.34
CA ARG A 112 3.93 11.01 -4.46
C ARG A 112 3.18 12.30 -4.12
N TYR A 113 2.01 12.19 -3.51
CA TYR A 113 1.21 13.35 -3.10
C TYR A 113 1.98 14.26 -2.13
N PHE A 114 2.52 13.72 -1.04
CA PHE A 114 3.30 14.52 -0.09
C PHE A 114 4.56 15.12 -0.73
N GLY A 115 5.26 14.38 -1.58
CA GLY A 115 6.41 14.93 -2.31
C GLY A 115 6.07 16.10 -3.24
N THR A 116 4.83 16.20 -3.73
CA THR A 116 4.38 17.38 -4.49
C THR A 116 4.07 18.59 -3.60
N LEU A 117 3.65 18.36 -2.36
CA LEU A 117 3.32 19.46 -1.42
C LEU A 117 4.56 20.25 -1.00
N ASP A 118 5.71 19.60 -0.81
CA ASP A 118 6.97 20.26 -0.44
C ASP A 118 7.38 21.37 -1.44
N THR A 119 6.97 21.20 -2.70
CA THR A 119 7.34 22.13 -3.79
C THR A 119 6.18 23.01 -4.25
N ASP A 120 5.01 22.93 -3.61
CA ASP A 120 3.83 23.72 -4.00
C ASP A 120 3.99 25.19 -3.56
N PRO A 121 4.12 26.15 -4.50
CA PRO A 121 4.30 27.56 -4.15
C PRO A 121 3.06 28.18 -3.49
N GLN A 122 1.86 27.71 -3.81
CA GLN A 122 0.62 28.21 -3.20
C GLN A 122 0.54 27.76 -1.74
N LEU A 123 0.78 26.47 -1.49
CA LEU A 123 0.85 25.96 -0.13
C LEU A 123 1.92 26.68 0.68
N ASN A 124 3.12 26.83 0.12
CA ASN A 124 4.25 27.50 0.77
C ASN A 124 3.91 28.94 1.19
N ASN A 125 3.22 29.70 0.35
CA ASN A 125 2.76 31.05 0.71
C ASN A 125 1.71 31.01 1.82
N ARG A 126 0.76 30.07 1.71
CA ARG A 126 -0.35 29.93 2.66
C ARG A 126 0.14 29.54 4.06
N ILE A 127 1.07 28.59 4.17
CA ILE A 127 1.64 28.17 5.47
C ILE A 127 2.60 29.21 6.07
N LYS A 128 3.23 30.08 5.25
CA LYS A 128 3.99 31.24 5.75
C LYS A 128 3.08 32.29 6.38
N GLN A 129 1.89 32.48 5.80
CA GLN A 129 0.88 33.41 6.32
C GLN A 129 0.15 32.83 7.53
N ASN A 130 0.06 31.50 7.64
CA ASN A 130 -0.64 30.80 8.70
C ASN A 130 0.20 29.67 9.32
N PRO A 131 0.96 29.94 10.40
CA PRO A 131 1.80 28.94 11.04
C PRO A 131 1.00 27.81 11.71
N ASP A 132 -0.26 28.04 12.09
CA ASP A 132 -1.11 27.00 12.66
C ASP A 132 -1.53 25.96 11.62
N LEU A 133 -1.79 26.41 10.38
CA LEU A 133 -2.01 25.51 9.25
C LEU A 133 -0.77 24.64 9.00
N ASN A 134 0.43 25.23 9.02
CA ASN A 134 1.68 24.49 8.88
C ASN A 134 1.80 23.39 9.95
N LYS A 135 1.59 23.78 11.23
CA LYS A 135 1.66 22.86 12.37
C LYS A 135 0.65 21.72 12.24
N ALA A 136 -0.57 22.02 11.80
CA ALA A 136 -1.61 21.02 11.61
C ALA A 136 -1.25 20.01 10.51
N ILE A 137 -0.68 20.46 9.38
CA ILE A 137 -0.17 19.57 8.31
C ILE A 137 0.97 18.70 8.84
N GLN A 138 1.95 19.32 9.52
CA GLN A 138 3.10 18.62 10.08
C GLN A 138 2.69 17.54 11.10
N ASN A 139 1.65 17.77 11.91
CA ASN A 139 1.14 16.75 12.83
C ASN A 139 0.59 15.52 12.10
N VAL A 140 -0.08 15.72 10.96
CA VAL A 140 -0.54 14.60 10.11
C VAL A 140 0.64 13.87 9.47
N MET A 141 1.68 14.58 9.02
CA MET A 141 2.86 13.94 8.43
C MET A 141 3.71 13.17 9.45
N ASN A 142 3.91 13.74 10.65
CA ASN A 142 4.59 13.09 11.77
C ASN A 142 3.91 11.78 12.18
N THR A 143 2.60 11.69 12.03
CA THR A 143 1.83 10.46 12.28
C THR A 143 2.29 9.30 11.38
N LEU A 144 2.77 9.61 10.18
CA LEU A 144 3.25 8.63 9.20
C LEU A 144 4.75 8.33 9.37
N GLY A 145 5.46 9.07 10.23
CA GLY A 145 6.92 9.05 10.32
C GLY A 145 7.62 9.76 9.16
N MET A 146 6.92 10.66 8.47
CA MET A 146 7.48 11.53 7.44
C MET A 146 7.68 12.92 8.03
N ALA A 147 8.93 13.37 8.16
CA ALA A 147 9.25 14.76 8.45
C ALA A 147 9.57 15.47 7.12
N MET A 148 9.00 16.67 6.91
CA MET A 148 9.41 17.59 5.82
C MET A 148 10.80 18.18 6.10
#